data_AF-A0AA43ZSU5-F1
#
_entry.id   AF-A0AA43ZSU5-F1
#
_cell.length_a   1.000
_cell.length_b   1.000
_cell.length_c   1.000
_cell.angle_alpha   90.00
_cell.angle_beta   90.00
_cell.angle_gamma   90.00
#
_symmetry.space_group_name_H-M   'P 1'
#
loop_
_entity.id
_entity.type
_entity.pdbx_description
1 polymer ?
#
loop_
_entity_poly.entity_id
_entity_poly.type
_entity_poly.pdbx_seq_one_letter_code
_entity_poly.pdbx_strand_id
1 'polypeptide(L)'
;MTEAVFKRKAYDVLKEWKDRSRGSTAMLVEGARRVGKTTLVREFAKNEYASNIIVDFYKANDEVKELFKDLNDLDDLYRGLQLYYDTKLKTRDSVIIFDEVQLFPRAREAIKALVQDGRYDFIETGSLVSIRKNVKDIIIPSEEEKMKLHPLDFEEFLWAKGIDTLPLLYPYYERRTKVEDNVHHHMMKLFREYLAVGGMPQAVLKYVEGENYQTIDKVKRDIIQLYLDDFRKMDPSGKLGRFYLAIPSELSSQSTRYRITGITSNGRLKRERESFYNLEDSQTVQICQHISDPKVGLTTTIDKDFFKMFTEDTGLFVTLCFYDKQFSENIIYQKLVSGRLSANLGYVYENAVAQALTAIGFKLYYHTFKKEGDEKHSYEIDFMTAVGDKVRPIETKSSCATCHRSLDAFMSGKGLKIETPVVISPKNLSYVDGILYLPVYMTQFLDGKDYGSKDADDSFVEDFDHDDWIPVDDGYILYIKGSVHRKKKPVVSIYVRRKGGGTNQIDASIEVDPRRNIKISNDERSNCTVRISEGDGHVSD
;
A
#
# COMPACT_ATOMS: atom_id res chain seq x y z
N MET A 1 7.12 11.81 28.17
CA MET A 1 7.10 12.07 26.72
C MET A 1 5.83 11.45 26.19
N THR A 2 4.88 12.24 25.72
CA THR A 2 3.72 11.74 24.97
C THR A 2 4.26 11.00 23.74
N GLU A 3 4.03 9.69 23.65
CA GLU A 3 4.36 8.93 22.44
C GLU A 3 3.56 9.54 21.29
N ALA A 4 4.24 10.06 20.26
CA ALA A 4 3.56 10.52 19.06
C ALA A 4 2.87 9.33 18.39
N VAL A 5 1.55 9.41 18.23
CA VAL A 5 0.75 8.38 17.57
C VAL A 5 0.49 8.80 16.13
N PHE A 6 1.01 8.04 15.17
CA PHE A 6 0.75 8.29 13.75
C PHE A 6 -0.62 7.71 13.34
N LYS A 7 -1.34 8.43 12.49
CA LYS A 7 -2.53 7.90 11.79
C LYS A 7 -2.11 6.68 10.97
N ARG A 8 -2.82 5.57 11.12
CA ARG A 8 -2.55 4.30 10.40
C ARG A 8 -3.78 3.81 9.67
N LYS A 9 -3.63 3.33 8.44
CA LYS A 9 -4.69 2.60 7.70
C LYS A 9 -5.14 1.34 8.43
N ALA A 10 -4.21 0.71 9.15
CA ALA A 10 -4.49 -0.47 9.98
C ALA A 10 -5.50 -0.18 11.11
N TYR A 11 -5.71 1.09 11.51
CA TYR A 11 -6.74 1.46 12.47
C TYR A 11 -8.14 1.16 11.92
N ASP A 12 -8.39 1.50 10.66
CA ASP A 12 -9.68 1.26 10.00
C ASP A 12 -9.95 -0.24 9.85
N VAL A 13 -8.90 -1.06 9.65
CA VAL A 13 -9.01 -2.52 9.64
C VAL A 13 -9.44 -3.08 11.01
N LEU A 14 -8.90 -2.54 12.11
CA LEU A 14 -9.33 -2.91 13.46
C LEU A 14 -10.79 -2.51 13.71
N LYS A 15 -11.19 -1.34 13.21
CA LYS A 15 -12.57 -0.86 13.32
C LYS A 15 -13.54 -1.74 12.54
N GLU A 16 -13.22 -2.05 11.29
CA GLU A 16 -13.98 -2.97 10.45
C GLU A 16 -14.10 -4.36 11.09
N TRP A 17 -12.99 -4.88 11.65
CA TRP A 17 -13.02 -6.14 12.40
C TRP A 17 -13.97 -6.07 13.58
N LYS A 18 -13.88 -5.04 14.43
CA LYS A 18 -14.77 -4.89 15.61
C LYS A 18 -16.24 -4.90 15.19
N ASP A 19 -16.59 -4.13 14.17
CA ASP A 19 -17.96 -3.97 13.70
C ASP A 19 -18.52 -5.25 13.07
N ARG A 20 -17.68 -5.98 12.34
CA ARG A 20 -18.04 -7.24 11.67
C ARG A 20 -18.05 -8.43 12.61
N SER A 21 -17.00 -8.62 13.41
CA SER A 21 -16.84 -9.79 14.27
C SER A 21 -17.80 -9.76 15.43
N ARG A 22 -18.06 -8.58 16.01
CA ARG A 22 -18.92 -8.41 17.19
C ARG A 22 -18.58 -9.42 18.29
N GLY A 23 -17.29 -9.69 18.47
CA GLY A 23 -16.75 -10.61 19.46
C GLY A 23 -16.77 -12.09 19.09
N SER A 24 -17.13 -12.45 17.85
CA SER A 24 -17.04 -13.84 17.38
C SER A 24 -15.61 -14.30 17.11
N THR A 25 -14.65 -13.37 17.04
CA THR A 25 -13.23 -13.63 16.82
C THR A 25 -12.38 -12.69 17.67
N ALA A 26 -11.17 -13.11 18.02
CA ALA A 26 -10.09 -12.25 18.49
C ALA A 26 -9.28 -11.70 17.30
N MET A 27 -8.52 -10.62 17.52
CA MET A 27 -7.63 -10.04 16.52
C MET A 27 -6.17 -10.20 16.92
N LEU A 28 -5.37 -10.91 16.13
CA LEU A 28 -3.91 -10.97 16.28
C LEU A 28 -3.23 -9.98 15.34
N VAL A 29 -2.57 -8.98 15.93
CA VAL A 29 -1.75 -7.99 15.22
C VAL A 29 -0.30 -8.43 15.19
N GLU A 30 0.18 -8.78 14.00
CA GLU A 30 1.54 -9.25 13.75
C GLU A 30 2.36 -8.23 12.97
N GLY A 31 3.68 -8.30 13.05
CA GLY A 31 4.55 -7.37 12.33
C GLY A 31 5.95 -7.31 12.92
N ALA A 32 6.86 -6.63 12.21
CA ALA A 32 8.24 -6.48 12.64
C ALA A 32 8.34 -5.79 14.01
N ARG A 33 9.50 -5.92 14.66
CA ARG A 33 9.79 -5.11 15.85
C ARG A 33 9.79 -3.62 15.49
N ARG A 34 9.36 -2.78 16.43
CA ARG A 34 9.31 -1.31 16.29
C ARG A 34 8.37 -0.76 15.21
N VAL A 35 7.52 -1.59 14.60
CA VAL A 35 6.54 -1.15 13.58
C VAL A 35 5.30 -0.42 14.17
N GLY A 36 5.15 -0.43 15.51
CA GLY A 36 4.08 0.31 16.20
C GLY A 36 2.85 -0.52 16.59
N LYS A 37 2.95 -1.85 16.68
CA LYS A 37 1.84 -2.76 17.06
C LYS A 37 1.15 -2.34 18.36
N THR A 38 1.91 -2.30 19.44
CA THR A 38 1.43 -1.92 20.78
C THR A 38 0.82 -0.52 20.79
N THR A 39 1.46 0.45 20.13
CA THR A 39 0.95 1.82 20.03
C THR A 39 -0.40 1.87 19.30
N LEU A 40 -0.54 1.14 18.19
CA LEU A 40 -1.79 1.06 17.42
C LEU A 40 -2.93 0.47 18.26
N VAL A 41 -2.72 -0.69 18.89
CA VAL A 41 -3.79 -1.36 19.65
C VAL A 41 -4.19 -0.60 20.91
N ARG A 42 -3.24 0.08 21.57
CA ARG A 42 -3.53 0.92 22.74
C ARG A 42 -4.38 2.12 22.37
N GLU A 43 -4.03 2.81 21.28
CA GLU A 43 -4.81 3.94 20.80
C GLU A 43 -6.21 3.50 20.35
N PHE A 44 -6.30 2.40 19.62
CA PHE A 44 -7.58 1.82 19.23
C PHE A 44 -8.46 1.47 20.43
N ALA A 45 -7.91 0.76 21.42
CA ALA A 45 -8.65 0.36 22.62
C ALA A 45 -9.14 1.55 23.44
N LYS A 46 -8.34 2.61 23.52
CA LYS A 46 -8.69 3.85 24.23
C LYS A 46 -9.82 4.61 23.53
N ASN A 47 -9.82 4.65 22.21
CA ASN A 47 -10.76 5.45 21.44
C ASN A 47 -12.07 4.73 21.15
N GLU A 48 -12.05 3.41 21.01
CA GLU A 48 -13.19 2.65 20.52
C GLU A 48 -13.93 1.87 21.62
N TYR A 49 -13.38 1.70 22.83
CA TYR A 49 -14.03 0.96 23.92
C TYR A 49 -14.16 1.81 25.18
N ALA A 50 -15.24 1.58 25.95
CA ALA A 50 -15.44 2.30 27.21
C ALA A 50 -14.43 1.93 28.31
N SER A 51 -13.85 0.73 28.26
CA SER A 51 -12.76 0.30 29.16
C SER A 51 -11.87 -0.74 28.48
N ASN A 52 -10.61 -0.79 28.87
CA ASN A 52 -9.65 -1.77 28.37
C ASN A 52 -8.67 -2.20 29.45
N ILE A 53 -8.22 -3.44 29.36
CA ILE A 53 -7.09 -3.98 30.15
C ILE A 53 -5.98 -4.35 29.19
N ILE A 54 -4.74 -4.01 29.53
CA ILE A 54 -3.55 -4.39 28.75
C ILE A 54 -2.67 -5.26 29.62
N VAL A 55 -2.53 -6.53 29.24
CA VAL A 55 -1.62 -7.49 29.84
C VAL A 55 -0.34 -7.53 29.00
N ASP A 56 0.67 -6.79 29.44
CA ASP A 56 2.01 -6.80 28.85
C ASP A 56 2.81 -7.97 29.42
N PHE A 57 2.93 -9.08 28.69
CA PHE A 57 3.58 -10.30 29.17
C PHE A 57 5.09 -10.18 29.35
N TYR A 58 5.71 -9.13 28.82
CA TYR A 58 7.10 -8.81 29.13
C TYR A 58 7.25 -8.27 30.56
N LYS A 59 6.23 -7.58 31.08
CA LYS A 59 6.23 -6.96 32.42
C LYS A 59 5.37 -7.70 33.45
N ALA A 60 4.44 -8.53 33.00
CA ALA A 60 3.51 -9.25 33.88
C ALA A 60 4.28 -10.09 34.91
N ASN A 61 3.93 -9.88 36.18
CA ASN A 61 4.45 -10.67 37.28
C ASN A 61 3.79 -12.06 37.32
N ASP A 62 4.23 -12.92 38.24
CA ASP A 62 3.69 -14.27 38.33
C ASP A 62 2.22 -14.25 38.77
N GLU A 63 1.79 -13.33 39.64
CA GLU A 63 0.38 -13.21 40.07
C GLU A 63 -0.58 -13.05 38.89
N VAL A 64 -0.27 -12.19 37.92
CA VAL A 64 -1.07 -12.04 36.70
C VAL A 64 -1.06 -13.31 35.86
N LYS A 65 0.10 -13.97 35.73
CA LYS A 65 0.24 -15.21 34.96
C LYS A 65 -0.52 -16.38 35.61
N GLU A 66 -0.59 -16.42 36.94
CA GLU A 66 -1.35 -17.41 37.69
C GLU A 66 -2.85 -17.37 37.36
N LEU A 67 -3.41 -16.19 37.05
CA LEU A 67 -4.82 -16.05 36.66
C LEU A 67 -5.19 -16.90 35.43
N PHE A 68 -4.23 -17.17 34.53
CA PHE A 68 -4.44 -17.97 33.33
C PHE A 68 -4.22 -19.48 33.54
N LYS A 69 -3.99 -19.93 34.79
CA LYS A 69 -3.75 -21.36 35.05
C LYS A 69 -5.01 -22.20 35.02
N ASP A 70 -6.13 -21.67 35.50
CA ASP A 70 -7.43 -22.34 35.51
C ASP A 70 -8.41 -21.55 34.63
N LEU A 71 -8.73 -22.12 33.46
CA LEU A 71 -9.63 -21.51 32.48
C LEU A 71 -11.05 -22.07 32.58
N ASN A 72 -11.34 -22.93 33.57
CA ASN A 72 -12.69 -23.47 33.77
C ASN A 72 -13.63 -22.45 34.41
N ASP A 73 -13.10 -21.49 35.17
CA ASP A 73 -13.85 -20.38 35.77
C ASP A 73 -13.37 -19.04 35.20
N LEU A 74 -14.03 -18.58 34.13
CA LEU A 74 -13.73 -17.29 33.52
C LEU A 74 -14.16 -16.11 34.39
N ASP A 75 -15.09 -16.30 35.34
CA ASP A 75 -15.51 -15.22 36.25
C ASP A 75 -14.39 -14.85 37.21
N ASP A 76 -13.66 -15.85 37.71
CA ASP A 76 -12.48 -15.66 38.55
C ASP A 76 -11.34 -14.99 37.76
N LEU A 77 -11.08 -15.42 36.52
CA LEU A 77 -10.10 -14.78 35.64
C LEU A 77 -10.44 -13.29 35.44
N TYR A 78 -11.67 -12.97 35.04
CA TYR A 78 -12.07 -11.59 34.80
C TYR A 78 -12.10 -10.76 36.07
N ARG A 79 -12.50 -11.32 37.21
CA ARG A 79 -12.46 -10.61 38.50
C ARG A 79 -11.02 -10.32 38.92
N GLY A 80 -10.13 -11.31 38.78
CA GLY A 80 -8.70 -11.15 39.07
C GLY A 80 -8.06 -10.07 38.20
N LEU A 81 -8.32 -10.09 36.89
CA LEU A 81 -7.81 -9.06 35.97
C LEU A 81 -8.34 -7.67 36.33
N GLN A 82 -9.65 -7.53 36.56
CA GLN A 82 -10.25 -6.24 36.91
C GLN A 82 -9.71 -5.67 38.24
N LEU A 83 -9.50 -6.52 39.25
CA LEU A 83 -8.93 -6.12 40.54
C LEU A 83 -7.45 -5.74 40.42
N TYR A 84 -6.66 -6.54 39.69
CA TYR A 84 -5.22 -6.29 39.53
C TYR A 84 -4.95 -5.00 38.75
N TYR A 85 -5.68 -4.78 37.66
CA TYR A 85 -5.51 -3.61 36.80
C TYR A 85 -6.41 -2.42 37.18
N ASP A 86 -7.13 -2.50 38.31
CA ASP A 86 -8.06 -1.49 38.80
C ASP A 86 -8.98 -0.92 37.71
N THR A 87 -9.56 -1.82 36.92
CA THR A 87 -10.37 -1.46 35.75
C THR A 87 -11.65 -2.27 35.76
N LYS A 88 -12.80 -1.59 35.74
CA LYS A 88 -14.10 -2.24 35.62
C LYS A 88 -14.45 -2.45 34.14
N LEU A 89 -14.55 -3.71 33.72
CA LEU A 89 -14.93 -4.06 32.36
C LEU A 89 -16.44 -3.99 32.17
N LYS A 90 -16.85 -3.55 30.99
CA LYS A 90 -18.24 -3.50 30.52
C LYS A 90 -18.45 -4.55 29.45
N THR A 91 -19.44 -5.42 29.66
CA THR A 91 -19.80 -6.47 28.73
C THR A 91 -20.12 -5.89 27.35
N ARG A 92 -19.51 -6.45 26.30
CA ARG A 92 -19.59 -6.04 24.89
C ARG A 92 -19.09 -4.63 24.57
N ASP A 93 -18.49 -3.93 25.52
CA ASP A 93 -17.92 -2.59 25.35
C ASP A 93 -16.58 -2.46 26.11
N SER A 94 -15.83 -3.56 26.14
CA SER A 94 -14.48 -3.60 26.68
C SER A 94 -13.63 -4.59 25.93
N VAL A 95 -12.33 -4.28 25.90
CA VAL A 95 -11.31 -5.08 25.23
C VAL A 95 -10.20 -5.47 26.21
N ILE A 96 -9.73 -6.70 26.12
CA ILE A 96 -8.54 -7.15 26.82
C ILE A 96 -7.43 -7.37 25.79
N ILE A 97 -6.31 -6.67 25.96
CA ILE A 97 -5.15 -6.74 25.08
C ILE A 97 -4.10 -7.66 25.71
N PHE A 98 -3.66 -8.66 24.96
CA PHE A 98 -2.53 -9.54 25.26
C PHE A 98 -1.32 -9.08 24.45
N ASP A 99 -0.47 -8.27 25.08
CA ASP A 99 0.69 -7.65 24.44
C ASP A 99 1.93 -8.55 24.58
N GLU A 100 2.66 -8.75 23.48
CA GLU A 100 3.80 -9.67 23.37
C GLU A 100 3.44 -11.13 23.76
N VAL A 101 2.28 -11.61 23.28
CA VAL A 101 1.66 -12.90 23.66
C VAL A 101 2.58 -14.12 23.48
N GLN A 102 3.59 -14.03 22.61
CA GLN A 102 4.60 -15.09 22.46
C GLN A 102 5.42 -15.38 23.73
N LEU A 103 5.44 -14.45 24.70
CA LEU A 103 6.12 -14.61 25.99
C LEU A 103 5.29 -15.44 26.97
N PHE A 104 4.00 -15.63 26.69
CA PHE A 104 3.11 -16.43 27.54
C PHE A 104 2.07 -17.19 26.71
N PRO A 105 2.46 -18.33 26.10
CA PRO A 105 1.61 -19.12 25.21
C PRO A 105 0.25 -19.55 25.80
N ARG A 106 0.16 -19.73 27.13
CA ARG A 106 -1.09 -20.13 27.80
C ARG A 106 -2.21 -19.09 27.66
N ALA A 107 -1.88 -17.80 27.64
CA ALA A 107 -2.90 -16.76 27.38
C ALA A 107 -3.46 -16.86 25.97
N ARG A 108 -2.62 -17.25 25.00
CA ARG A 108 -3.08 -17.51 23.63
C ARG A 108 -4.00 -18.72 23.54
N GLU A 109 -3.70 -19.81 24.26
CA GLU A 109 -4.62 -20.96 24.32
C GLU A 109 -5.99 -20.57 24.86
N ALA A 110 -6.01 -19.66 25.84
CA ALA A 110 -7.23 -19.20 26.47
C ALA A 110 -8.17 -18.46 25.49
N ILE A 111 -7.65 -17.88 24.41
CA ILE A 111 -8.44 -17.10 23.43
C ILE A 111 -9.67 -17.86 22.95
N LYS A 112 -9.56 -19.17 22.73
CA LYS A 112 -10.70 -19.98 22.32
C LYS A 112 -11.86 -19.92 23.34
N ALA A 113 -11.55 -20.14 24.61
CA ALA A 113 -12.55 -20.10 25.68
C ALA A 113 -13.07 -18.66 25.91
N LEU A 114 -12.18 -17.68 25.84
CA LEU A 114 -12.47 -16.26 26.02
C LEU A 114 -13.41 -15.71 24.94
N VAL A 115 -13.14 -16.02 23.67
CA VAL A 115 -14.00 -15.65 22.55
C VAL A 115 -15.34 -16.37 22.61
N GLN A 116 -15.35 -17.66 23.00
CA GLN A 116 -16.59 -18.42 23.16
C GLN A 116 -17.51 -17.85 24.26
N ASP A 117 -16.93 -17.34 25.35
CA ASP A 117 -17.66 -16.65 26.41
C ASP A 117 -18.28 -15.33 25.93
N GLY A 118 -17.57 -14.60 25.05
CA GLY A 118 -18.12 -13.49 24.26
C GLY A 118 -18.41 -12.21 25.05
N ARG A 119 -18.09 -12.15 26.36
CA ARG A 119 -18.34 -10.94 27.17
C ARG A 119 -17.47 -9.75 26.80
N TYR A 120 -16.26 -9.98 26.31
CA TYR A 120 -15.30 -8.93 25.95
C TYR A 120 -14.69 -9.24 24.58
N ASP A 121 -14.09 -8.22 23.97
CA ASP A 121 -13.30 -8.41 22.76
C ASP A 121 -11.83 -8.61 23.15
N PHE A 122 -11.07 -9.31 22.30
CA PHE A 122 -9.68 -9.68 22.57
C PHE A 122 -8.78 -9.28 21.42
N ILE A 123 -7.66 -8.62 21.74
CA ILE A 123 -6.63 -8.26 20.77
C ILE A 123 -5.29 -8.80 21.28
N GLU A 124 -4.57 -9.50 20.43
CA GLU A 124 -3.24 -10.01 20.69
C GLU A 124 -2.21 -9.23 19.89
N THR A 125 -1.02 -9.00 20.46
CA THR A 125 0.14 -8.55 19.70
C THR A 125 1.27 -9.56 19.81
N GLY A 126 2.04 -9.72 18.74
CA GLY A 126 3.25 -10.55 18.81
C GLY A 126 4.06 -10.54 17.52
N SER A 127 5.22 -11.20 17.60
CA SER A 127 6.05 -11.51 16.42
C SER A 127 5.81 -12.96 15.97
N LEU A 128 5.50 -13.14 14.67
CA LEU A 128 5.08 -14.42 14.10
C LEU A 128 6.15 -15.53 14.21
N VAL A 129 7.44 -15.19 14.18
CA VAL A 129 8.52 -16.20 14.39
C VAL A 129 8.55 -16.71 15.82
N SER A 130 8.47 -15.80 16.78
CA SER A 130 8.52 -16.16 18.20
C SER A 130 7.27 -16.92 18.60
N ILE A 131 6.13 -16.56 18.01
CA ILE A 131 4.90 -17.35 18.04
C ILE A 131 5.20 -18.79 17.60
N ARG A 132 5.64 -19.04 16.36
CA ARG A 132 5.80 -20.42 15.85
C ARG A 132 6.78 -21.28 16.65
N LYS A 133 7.81 -20.68 17.26
CA LYS A 133 8.76 -21.41 18.12
C LYS A 133 8.20 -21.73 19.50
N ASN A 134 7.46 -20.80 20.10
CA ASN A 134 6.96 -20.91 21.47
C ASN A 134 5.57 -21.55 21.56
N VAL A 135 4.92 -21.81 20.42
CA VAL A 135 3.58 -22.45 20.35
C VAL A 135 3.59 -23.92 19.93
N LYS A 136 4.76 -24.58 19.92
CA LYS A 136 4.87 -25.99 19.50
C LYS A 136 3.99 -26.95 20.32
N ASP A 137 3.69 -26.58 21.56
CA ASP A 137 2.94 -27.41 22.52
C ASP A 137 1.56 -26.83 22.86
N ILE A 138 1.08 -25.83 22.09
CA ILE A 138 -0.24 -25.24 22.31
C ILE A 138 -1.21 -25.42 21.15
N ILE A 139 -2.50 -25.44 21.47
CA ILE A 139 -3.57 -25.44 20.46
C ILE A 139 -3.68 -24.01 19.91
N ILE A 140 -3.41 -23.84 18.61
CA ILE A 140 -3.63 -22.56 17.92
C ILE A 140 -5.15 -22.33 17.82
N PRO A 141 -5.68 -21.22 18.36
CA PRO A 141 -7.12 -20.92 18.30
C PRO A 141 -7.59 -20.77 16.86
N SER A 142 -8.78 -21.31 16.56
CA SER A 142 -9.43 -21.12 15.25
C SER A 142 -10.28 -19.85 15.21
N GLU A 143 -10.52 -19.28 16.40
CA GLU A 143 -11.34 -18.10 16.68
C GLU A 143 -10.51 -16.79 16.60
N GLU A 144 -9.42 -16.79 15.83
CA GLU A 144 -8.45 -15.70 15.69
C GLU A 144 -8.42 -15.21 14.23
N GLU A 145 -8.58 -13.91 14.02
CA GLU A 145 -8.31 -13.24 12.76
C GLU A 145 -6.95 -12.53 12.82
N LYS A 146 -6.21 -12.53 11.71
CA LYS A 146 -4.84 -12.01 11.66
C LYS A 146 -4.75 -10.77 10.81
N MET A 147 -4.09 -9.75 11.34
CA MET A 147 -3.70 -8.56 10.60
C MET A 147 -2.19 -8.35 10.68
N LYS A 148 -1.57 -8.11 9.53
CA LYS A 148 -0.17 -7.70 9.46
C LYS A 148 -0.06 -6.18 9.49
N LEU A 149 0.73 -5.66 10.42
CA LEU A 149 1.10 -4.27 10.50
C LEU A 149 2.46 -4.06 9.82
N HIS A 150 2.43 -3.36 8.69
CA HIS A 150 3.59 -2.96 7.91
C HIS A 150 4.18 -1.63 8.44
N PRO A 151 5.43 -1.27 8.10
CA PRO A 151 5.93 0.09 8.25
C PRO A 151 5.01 1.10 7.57
N LEU A 152 5.10 2.38 7.93
CA LEU A 152 4.29 3.42 7.30
C LEU A 152 4.50 3.37 5.78
N ASP A 153 3.42 3.20 5.02
CA ASP A 153 3.50 3.35 3.57
C ASP A 153 3.73 4.82 3.19
N PHE A 154 3.86 5.11 1.89
CA PHE A 154 4.12 6.47 1.44
C PHE A 154 3.01 7.45 1.85
N GLU A 155 1.74 7.03 1.84
CA GLU A 155 0.62 7.88 2.24
C GLU A 155 0.60 8.12 3.75
N GLU A 156 0.81 7.08 4.55
CA GLU A 156 0.93 7.20 6.01
C GLU A 156 2.13 8.11 6.39
N PHE A 157 3.22 8.07 5.63
CA PHE A 157 4.35 8.99 5.78
C PHE A 157 3.96 10.45 5.45
N LEU A 158 3.14 10.68 4.41
CA LEU A 158 2.62 12.02 4.11
C LEU A 158 1.70 12.52 5.23
N TRP A 159 0.83 11.66 5.79
CA TRP A 159 0.00 12.00 6.94
C TRP A 159 0.83 12.42 8.14
N ALA A 160 1.93 11.72 8.42
CA ALA A 160 2.86 12.10 9.50
C ALA A 160 3.48 13.50 9.28
N LYS A 161 3.62 13.93 8.03
CA LYS A 161 4.04 15.30 7.65
C LYS A 161 2.90 16.31 7.60
N GLY A 162 1.66 15.92 7.89
CA GLY A 162 0.47 16.77 7.78
C GLY A 162 -0.02 16.98 6.35
N ILE A 163 0.34 16.09 5.42
CA ILE A 163 -0.07 16.14 4.01
C ILE A 163 -1.07 15.01 3.74
N ASP A 164 -2.32 15.35 3.39
CA ASP A 164 -3.39 14.38 3.08
C ASP A 164 -3.98 14.60 1.67
N THR A 165 -3.15 15.07 0.74
CA THR A 165 -3.57 15.44 -0.62
C THR A 165 -3.31 14.35 -1.66
N LEU A 166 -2.78 13.19 -1.27
CA LEU A 166 -2.48 12.09 -2.19
C LEU A 166 -3.74 11.58 -2.93
N PRO A 167 -4.91 11.42 -2.28
CA PRO A 167 -6.14 11.05 -2.98
C PRO A 167 -6.57 12.02 -4.09
N LEU A 168 -6.18 13.30 -4.02
CA LEU A 168 -6.48 14.29 -5.07
C LEU A 168 -5.79 13.97 -6.40
N LEU A 169 -4.82 13.05 -6.42
CA LEU A 169 -4.18 12.59 -7.64
C LEU A 169 -4.94 11.44 -8.32
N TYR A 170 -5.92 10.83 -7.65
CA TYR A 170 -6.68 9.72 -8.20
C TYR A 170 -7.41 10.03 -9.53
N PRO A 171 -8.01 11.23 -9.72
CA PRO A 171 -8.63 11.56 -11.01
C PRO A 171 -7.65 11.55 -12.19
N TYR A 172 -6.37 11.86 -11.96
CA TYR A 172 -5.34 11.75 -12.99
C TYR A 172 -5.06 10.28 -13.32
N TYR A 173 -4.98 9.41 -12.31
CA TYR A 173 -4.84 7.96 -12.47
C TYR A 173 -6.01 7.35 -13.24
N GLU A 174 -7.25 7.67 -12.84
CA GLU A 174 -8.49 7.19 -13.48
C GLU A 174 -8.55 7.60 -14.96
N ARG A 175 -8.29 8.87 -15.26
CA ARG A 175 -8.27 9.40 -16.64
C ARG A 175 -7.00 9.05 -17.41
N ARG A 176 -5.99 8.49 -16.74
CA ARG A 176 -4.65 8.20 -17.29
C ARG A 176 -3.97 9.44 -17.90
N THR A 177 -4.23 10.60 -17.31
CA THR A 177 -3.72 11.90 -17.77
C THR A 177 -2.51 12.32 -16.96
N LYS A 178 -1.59 13.05 -17.59
CA LYS A 178 -0.40 13.59 -16.95
C LYS A 178 -0.78 14.49 -15.75
N VAL A 179 -0.04 14.36 -14.65
CA VAL A 179 -0.14 15.30 -13.52
C VAL A 179 0.59 16.60 -13.89
N GLU A 180 0.10 17.74 -13.42
CA GLU A 180 0.82 19.02 -13.57
C GLU A 180 2.28 18.90 -13.13
N ASP A 181 3.21 19.42 -13.94
CA ASP A 181 4.65 19.15 -13.75
C ASP A 181 5.17 19.64 -12.39
N ASN A 182 4.66 20.78 -11.90
CA ASN A 182 5.02 21.28 -10.58
C ASN A 182 4.54 20.36 -9.46
N VAL A 183 3.33 19.80 -9.58
CA VAL A 183 2.79 18.84 -8.61
C VAL A 183 3.59 17.54 -8.67
N HIS A 184 3.87 17.04 -9.87
CA HIS A 184 4.69 15.84 -10.05
C HIS A 184 6.09 16.00 -9.43
N HIS A 185 6.78 17.12 -9.67
CA HIS A 185 8.08 17.41 -9.07
C HIS A 185 8.02 17.47 -7.54
N HIS A 186 6.96 18.06 -6.99
CA HIS A 186 6.72 18.11 -5.55
C HIS A 186 6.52 16.70 -4.96
N MET A 187 5.65 15.89 -5.56
CA MET A 187 5.40 14.51 -5.12
C MET A 187 6.66 13.64 -5.22
N MET A 188 7.46 13.80 -6.28
CA MET A 188 8.73 13.10 -6.41
C MET A 188 9.77 13.54 -5.36
N LYS A 189 9.75 14.81 -4.93
CA LYS A 189 10.59 15.26 -3.81
C LYS A 189 10.19 14.57 -2.51
N LEU A 190 8.90 14.56 -2.18
CA LEU A 190 8.37 13.88 -1.00
C LEU A 190 8.67 12.37 -1.04
N PHE A 191 8.54 11.74 -2.20
CA PHE A 191 8.87 10.33 -2.36
C PHE A 191 10.35 10.04 -2.13
N ARG A 192 11.27 10.91 -2.57
CA ARG A 192 12.71 10.76 -2.28
C ARG A 192 13.03 10.95 -0.80
N GLU A 193 12.33 11.84 -0.10
CA GLU A 193 12.41 11.95 1.36
C GLU A 193 11.95 10.65 2.01
N TYR A 194 10.84 10.06 1.56
CA TYR A 194 10.36 8.77 2.03
C TYR A 194 11.36 7.63 1.78
N LEU A 195 11.99 7.55 0.60
CA LEU A 195 13.04 6.55 0.34
C LEU A 195 14.22 6.69 1.32
N ALA A 196 14.58 7.92 1.68
CA ALA A 196 15.67 8.20 2.60
C ALA A 196 15.29 7.86 4.06
N VAL A 197 14.09 8.22 4.49
CA VAL A 197 13.62 8.06 5.88
C VAL A 197 13.09 6.65 6.15
N GLY A 198 12.34 6.08 5.21
CA GLY A 198 11.54 4.87 5.39
C GLY A 198 10.19 5.14 6.07
N GLY A 199 9.52 4.04 6.40
CA GLY A 199 8.25 3.97 7.12
C GLY A 199 8.36 3.52 8.57
N MET A 200 9.55 3.21 9.10
CA MET A 200 9.69 2.83 10.51
C MET A 200 9.27 4.00 11.42
N PRO A 201 8.28 3.83 12.34
CA PRO A 201 7.73 4.93 13.13
C PRO A 201 8.77 5.79 13.85
N GLN A 202 9.82 5.17 14.42
CA GLN A 202 10.87 5.91 15.14
C GLN A 202 11.73 6.79 14.20
N ALA A 203 11.97 6.33 12.97
CA ALA A 203 12.70 7.10 11.96
C ALA A 203 11.83 8.26 11.44
N VAL A 204 10.55 7.99 11.17
CA VAL A 204 9.58 9.02 10.77
C VAL A 204 9.42 10.08 11.87
N LEU A 205 9.35 9.68 13.14
CA LEU A 205 9.26 10.60 14.27
C LEU A 205 10.43 11.58 14.32
N LYS A 206 11.66 11.06 14.24
CA LYS A 206 12.85 11.93 14.23
C LYS A 206 12.85 12.89 13.04
N TYR A 207 12.41 12.40 11.88
CA TYR A 207 12.29 13.23 10.71
C TYR A 207 11.28 14.38 10.87
N VAL A 208 10.08 14.11 11.41
CA VAL A 208 9.07 15.17 11.62
C VAL A 208 9.43 16.12 12.78
N GLU A 209 10.25 15.66 13.74
CA GLU A 209 10.85 16.51 14.79
C GLU A 209 11.95 17.45 14.26
N GLY A 210 12.33 17.34 12.98
CA GLY A 210 13.33 18.19 12.34
C GLY A 210 14.77 17.74 12.55
N GLU A 211 15.00 16.50 12.98
CA GLU A 211 16.34 15.93 13.10
C GLU A 211 17.00 15.76 11.73
N ASN A 212 18.34 15.79 11.72
CA ASN A 212 19.10 15.57 10.50
C ASN A 212 19.15 14.07 10.10
N TYR A 213 19.50 13.81 8.83
CA TYR A 213 19.57 12.45 8.29
C TYR A 213 20.61 11.54 8.98
N GLN A 214 21.64 12.09 9.64
CA GLN A 214 22.60 11.29 10.39
C GLN A 214 21.95 10.71 11.65
N THR A 215 21.17 11.51 12.38
CA THR A 215 20.38 11.05 13.53
C THR A 215 19.37 9.98 13.11
N ILE A 216 18.68 10.20 11.98
CA ILE A 216 17.70 9.25 11.43
C ILE A 216 18.38 7.93 11.03
N ASP A 217 19.53 7.99 10.36
CA ASP A 217 20.29 6.78 9.98
C ASP A 217 20.76 5.98 11.20
N LYS A 218 21.16 6.66 12.29
CA LYS A 218 21.48 6.00 13.55
C LYS A 218 20.29 5.21 14.09
N VAL A 219 19.09 5.80 14.13
CA VAL A 219 17.87 5.10 14.55
C VAL A 219 17.60 3.86 13.68
N LYS A 220 17.79 3.98 12.36
CA LYS A 220 17.64 2.84 11.45
C LYS A 220 18.66 1.73 11.69
N ARG A 221 19.91 2.09 11.97
CA ARG A 221 20.96 1.12 12.36
C ARG A 221 20.63 0.43 13.67
N ASP A 222 20.09 1.14 14.66
CA ASP A 222 19.65 0.56 15.92
C ASP A 222 18.50 -0.45 15.69
N ILE A 223 17.56 -0.15 14.79
CA ILE A 223 16.49 -1.08 14.38
C ILE A 223 17.07 -2.32 13.69
N ILE A 224 18.00 -2.13 12.75
CA ILE A 224 18.67 -3.25 12.06
C ILE A 224 19.41 -4.12 13.08
N GLN A 225 20.13 -3.53 14.03
CA GLN A 225 20.83 -4.27 15.07
C GLN A 225 19.86 -5.09 15.94
N LEU A 226 18.70 -4.54 16.29
CA LEU A 226 17.66 -5.29 17.00
C LEU A 226 17.18 -6.51 16.20
N TYR A 227 17.06 -6.39 14.87
CA TYR A 227 16.71 -7.53 14.01
C TYR A 227 17.84 -8.55 13.99
N LEU A 228 19.09 -8.12 13.86
CA LEU A 228 20.27 -9.01 13.88
C LEU A 228 20.39 -9.78 15.21
N ASP A 229 20.12 -9.12 16.33
CA ASP A 229 20.13 -9.75 17.66
C ASP A 229 19.04 -10.82 17.77
N ASP A 230 17.86 -10.58 17.21
CA ASP A 230 16.81 -11.60 17.12
C ASP A 230 17.18 -12.75 16.21
N PHE A 231 17.72 -12.45 15.03
CA PHE A 231 18.21 -13.47 14.12
C PHE A 231 19.26 -14.35 14.81
N ARG A 232 20.11 -13.77 15.66
CA ARG A 232 21.11 -14.52 16.43
C ARG A 232 20.50 -15.44 17.48
N LYS A 233 19.44 -14.99 18.18
CA LYS A 233 18.67 -15.84 19.10
C LYS A 233 17.96 -16.96 18.36
N MET A 234 17.47 -16.69 17.15
CA MET A 234 16.72 -17.65 16.37
C MET A 234 17.59 -18.67 15.63
N ASP A 235 18.77 -18.23 15.20
CA ASP A 235 19.76 -19.04 14.51
C ASP A 235 21.15 -18.67 15.06
N PRO A 236 21.64 -19.44 16.06
CA PRO A 236 22.95 -19.24 16.65
C PRO A 236 24.12 -19.34 15.65
N SER A 237 23.90 -19.89 14.44
CA SER A 237 24.91 -19.91 13.38
C SER A 237 25.13 -18.53 12.73
N GLY A 238 24.24 -17.56 12.99
CA GLY A 238 24.28 -16.21 12.42
C GLY A 238 24.01 -16.18 10.92
N LYS A 239 23.44 -17.23 10.34
CA LYS A 239 23.15 -17.32 8.92
C LYS A 239 21.97 -16.44 8.53
N LEU A 240 20.92 -16.36 9.35
CA LEU A 240 19.79 -15.45 9.13
C LEU A 240 20.24 -13.98 9.02
N GLY A 241 21.10 -13.53 9.94
CA GLY A 241 21.66 -12.18 9.89
C GLY A 241 22.50 -11.93 8.64
N ARG A 242 23.32 -12.91 8.21
CA ARG A 242 24.09 -12.82 6.97
C ARG A 242 23.19 -12.71 5.73
N PHE A 243 22.11 -13.48 5.67
CA PHE A 243 21.14 -13.38 4.59
C PHE A 243 20.47 -12.00 4.53
N TYR A 244 20.03 -11.48 5.69
CA TYR A 244 19.43 -10.15 5.77
C TYR A 244 20.39 -9.04 5.32
N LEU A 245 21.65 -9.07 5.78
CA LEU A 245 22.67 -8.11 5.37
C LEU A 245 23.07 -8.22 3.89
N ALA A 246 22.89 -9.39 3.27
CA ALA A 246 23.22 -9.64 1.86
C ALA A 246 22.13 -9.20 0.87
N ILE A 247 20.93 -8.81 1.34
CA ILE A 247 19.80 -8.42 0.47
C ILE A 247 20.20 -7.38 -0.59
N PRO A 248 20.89 -6.26 -0.23
CA PRO A 248 21.29 -5.28 -1.23
C PRO A 248 22.22 -5.83 -2.32
N SER A 249 23.21 -6.64 -1.94
CA SER A 249 24.16 -7.20 -2.90
C SER A 249 23.48 -8.18 -3.86
N GLU A 250 22.55 -9.00 -3.36
CA GLU A 250 21.82 -9.98 -4.15
C GLU A 250 20.89 -9.31 -5.15
N LEU A 251 20.15 -8.28 -4.73
CA LEU A 251 19.29 -7.47 -5.62
C LEU A 251 20.11 -6.64 -6.63
N SER A 252 21.33 -6.25 -6.30
CA SER A 252 22.18 -5.49 -7.23
C SER A 252 22.85 -6.37 -8.30
N SER A 253 22.95 -7.69 -8.07
CA SER A 253 23.64 -8.62 -8.95
C SER A 253 22.85 -8.85 -10.24
N GLN A 254 23.50 -8.98 -11.41
CA GLN A 254 22.79 -9.30 -12.66
C GLN A 254 22.16 -10.70 -12.66
N SER A 255 22.44 -11.50 -11.64
CA SER A 255 21.85 -12.80 -11.36
C SER A 255 20.98 -12.74 -10.11
N THR A 256 20.10 -11.73 -10.00
CA THR A 256 19.18 -11.38 -8.88
C THR A 256 18.33 -12.51 -8.29
N ARG A 257 18.51 -13.75 -8.75
CA ARG A 257 17.83 -14.95 -8.29
C ARG A 257 18.56 -15.50 -7.06
N TYR A 258 17.92 -15.44 -5.89
CA TYR A 258 18.31 -16.35 -4.82
C TYR A 258 18.03 -17.76 -5.31
N ARG A 259 19.10 -18.49 -5.61
CA ARG A 259 19.01 -19.89 -5.99
C ARG A 259 19.23 -20.74 -4.76
N ILE A 260 18.21 -21.47 -4.32
CA ILE A 260 18.33 -22.41 -3.19
C ILE A 260 19.29 -23.58 -3.54
N THR A 261 19.66 -23.77 -4.81
CA THR A 261 20.53 -24.85 -5.25
C THR A 261 22.02 -24.46 -5.27
N GLY A 262 22.64 -24.61 -4.11
CA GLY A 262 24.07 -24.82 -3.95
C GLY A 262 24.34 -26.01 -3.03
N ILE A 263 24.74 -27.14 -3.60
CA ILE A 263 25.36 -28.33 -2.96
C ILE A 263 24.39 -29.49 -2.60
N THR A 264 24.62 -30.59 -3.30
CA THR A 264 24.10 -31.95 -3.15
C THR A 264 24.12 -32.46 -1.70
N SER A 265 22.95 -32.55 -1.08
CA SER A 265 22.54 -33.56 -0.08
C SER A 265 21.17 -33.18 0.49
N ASN A 266 20.19 -34.10 0.42
CA ASN A 266 18.77 -33.84 0.73
C ASN A 266 18.50 -33.24 2.14
N GLY A 267 19.44 -33.30 3.08
CA GLY A 267 19.33 -32.69 4.40
C GLY A 267 19.75 -31.22 4.51
N ARG A 268 20.50 -30.68 3.53
CA ARG A 268 21.01 -29.28 3.53
C ARG A 268 19.99 -28.32 2.91
N LEU A 269 19.38 -28.70 1.80
CA LEU A 269 18.31 -27.93 1.12
C LEU A 269 17.12 -27.62 2.07
N LYS A 270 16.68 -28.58 2.88
CA LYS A 270 15.57 -28.39 3.82
C LYS A 270 15.90 -27.33 4.89
N ARG A 271 17.12 -27.32 5.43
CA ARG A 271 17.58 -26.34 6.44
C ARG A 271 17.78 -24.95 5.84
N GLU A 272 18.16 -24.85 4.57
CA GLU A 272 18.25 -23.56 3.87
C GLU A 272 16.87 -22.95 3.64
N ARG A 273 15.89 -23.75 3.21
CA ARG A 273 14.50 -23.30 3.06
C ARG A 273 13.87 -22.86 4.38
N GLU A 274 14.10 -23.61 5.46
CA GLU A 274 13.64 -23.23 6.81
C GLU A 274 14.22 -21.87 7.24
N SER A 275 15.46 -21.55 6.84
CA SER A 275 16.07 -20.25 7.16
C SER A 275 15.30 -19.09 6.48
N PHE A 276 14.86 -19.28 5.24
CA PHE A 276 14.10 -18.26 4.51
C PHE A 276 12.68 -18.09 5.04
N TYR A 277 12.01 -19.19 5.42
CA TYR A 277 10.71 -19.08 6.10
C TYR A 277 10.84 -18.37 7.44
N ASN A 278 11.89 -18.63 8.21
CA ASN A 278 12.13 -17.91 9.47
C ASN A 278 12.36 -16.40 9.24
N LEU A 279 13.00 -16.00 8.14
CA LEU A 279 13.14 -14.59 7.77
C LEU A 279 11.80 -13.98 7.35
N GLU A 280 11.04 -14.64 6.47
CA GLU A 280 9.70 -14.17 6.06
C GLU A 280 8.76 -14.05 7.28
N ASP A 281 8.78 -15.05 8.15
CA ASP A 281 8.00 -15.08 9.38
C ASP A 281 8.39 -13.93 10.33
N SER A 282 9.63 -13.42 10.26
CA SER A 282 10.08 -12.28 11.08
C SER A 282 9.42 -10.96 10.70
N GLN A 283 8.71 -10.94 9.57
CA GLN A 283 8.09 -9.75 8.97
C GLN A 283 9.11 -8.62 8.71
N THR A 284 10.41 -8.93 8.64
CA THR A 284 11.46 -7.95 8.32
C THR A 284 11.80 -7.92 6.83
N VAL A 285 11.32 -8.92 6.08
CA VAL A 285 11.56 -9.10 4.65
C VAL A 285 10.28 -9.50 3.93
N GLN A 286 10.24 -9.20 2.64
CA GLN A 286 9.18 -9.59 1.70
C GLN A 286 9.78 -10.58 0.70
N ILE A 287 9.11 -11.73 0.54
CA ILE A 287 9.55 -12.75 -0.42
C ILE A 287 8.74 -12.59 -1.71
N CYS A 288 9.45 -12.42 -2.82
CA CYS A 288 8.88 -12.41 -4.15
C CYS A 288 9.14 -13.75 -4.83
N GLN A 289 8.08 -14.52 -5.02
CA GLN A 289 8.15 -15.91 -5.49
C GLN A 289 8.31 -15.95 -7.01
N HIS A 290 9.17 -16.85 -7.51
CA HIS A 290 9.24 -17.08 -8.95
C HIS A 290 8.02 -17.85 -9.41
N ILE A 291 7.46 -17.46 -10.56
CA ILE A 291 6.43 -18.23 -11.25
C ILE A 291 7.02 -18.80 -12.55
N SER A 292 6.86 -20.11 -12.74
CA SER A 292 7.33 -20.81 -13.94
C SER A 292 6.44 -20.58 -15.16
N ASP A 293 5.15 -20.33 -14.95
CA ASP A 293 4.15 -20.12 -16.00
C ASP A 293 3.18 -18.98 -15.59
N PRO A 294 3.16 -17.85 -16.32
CA PRO A 294 2.42 -16.65 -15.96
C PRO A 294 0.94 -16.75 -16.39
N LYS A 295 0.20 -17.65 -15.75
CA LYS A 295 -1.25 -17.85 -15.95
C LYS A 295 -2.05 -17.43 -14.72
N VAL A 296 -3.36 -17.31 -14.89
CA VAL A 296 -4.30 -17.12 -13.78
C VAL A 296 -4.12 -18.24 -12.76
N GLY A 297 -4.12 -17.89 -11.47
CA GLY A 297 -3.74 -18.84 -10.41
C GLY A 297 -2.23 -18.96 -10.25
N LEU A 298 -1.51 -17.82 -10.23
CA LEU A 298 -0.05 -17.71 -10.08
C LEU A 298 0.53 -18.62 -8.99
N THR A 299 -0.22 -18.87 -7.91
CA THR A 299 0.17 -19.78 -6.83
C THR A 299 0.42 -21.23 -7.29
N THR A 300 -0.20 -21.67 -8.38
CA THR A 300 -0.07 -23.05 -8.90
C THR A 300 1.22 -23.28 -9.68
N THR A 301 1.87 -22.21 -10.12
CA THR A 301 3.07 -22.24 -10.96
C THR A 301 4.32 -21.74 -10.22
N ILE A 302 4.21 -21.52 -8.90
CA ILE A 302 5.33 -21.11 -8.04
C ILE A 302 6.47 -22.13 -8.14
N ASP A 303 7.64 -21.64 -8.54
CA ASP A 303 8.90 -22.36 -8.38
C ASP A 303 9.40 -22.17 -6.95
N LYS A 304 9.64 -23.31 -6.28
CA LYS A 304 9.98 -23.39 -4.86
C LYS A 304 11.46 -23.19 -4.57
N ASP A 305 12.29 -23.14 -5.62
CA ASP A 305 13.75 -23.09 -5.55
C ASP A 305 14.30 -21.69 -5.87
N PHE A 306 13.46 -20.80 -6.40
CA PHE A 306 13.84 -19.44 -6.81
C PHE A 306 12.93 -18.39 -6.20
N PHE A 307 13.53 -17.37 -5.59
CA PHE A 307 12.82 -16.21 -5.09
C PHE A 307 13.72 -14.97 -5.14
N LYS A 308 13.11 -13.79 -5.00
CA LYS A 308 13.81 -12.56 -4.62
C LYS A 308 13.42 -12.19 -3.20
N MET A 309 14.31 -11.52 -2.48
CA MET A 309 14.06 -11.01 -1.14
C MET A 309 14.19 -9.50 -1.15
N PHE A 310 13.18 -8.83 -0.60
CA PHE A 310 13.17 -7.40 -0.34
C PHE A 310 13.10 -7.17 1.17
N THR A 311 13.53 -6.01 1.62
CA THR A 311 13.30 -5.60 3.01
C THR A 311 11.92 -4.97 3.15
N GLU A 312 11.32 -5.13 4.33
CA GLU A 312 9.99 -4.61 4.62
C GLU A 312 9.91 -3.07 4.59
N ASP A 313 11.06 -2.39 4.78
CA ASP A 313 11.15 -0.93 4.88
C ASP A 313 12.24 -0.37 3.95
N THR A 314 11.85 0.53 3.04
CA THR A 314 12.77 1.17 2.08
C THR A 314 13.86 2.01 2.75
N GLY A 315 13.62 2.58 3.92
CA GLY A 315 14.62 3.35 4.64
C GLY A 315 15.69 2.45 5.24
N LEU A 316 15.28 1.33 5.84
CA LEU A 316 16.21 0.29 6.31
C LEU A 316 17.02 -0.28 5.15
N PHE A 317 16.40 -0.51 3.99
CA PHE A 317 17.09 -0.93 2.77
C PHE A 317 18.25 0.01 2.38
N VAL A 318 17.97 1.31 2.34
CA VAL A 318 18.97 2.34 2.00
C VAL A 318 20.12 2.35 3.01
N THR A 319 19.82 2.15 4.30
CA THR A 319 20.87 2.02 5.33
C THR A 319 21.69 0.74 5.15
N LEU A 320 21.06 -0.38 4.77
CA LEU A 320 21.75 -1.65 4.52
C LEU A 320 22.74 -1.58 3.34
N CYS A 321 22.42 -0.82 2.30
CA CYS A 321 23.27 -0.65 1.12
C CYS A 321 24.68 -0.10 1.44
N PHE A 322 24.85 0.56 2.59
CA PHE A 322 26.14 1.05 3.09
C PHE A 322 26.31 0.78 4.58
N TYR A 323 25.85 -0.39 5.02
CA TYR A 323 25.90 -0.76 6.43
C TYR A 323 27.33 -0.75 6.98
N ASP A 324 28.31 -1.09 6.15
CA ASP A 324 29.74 -1.15 6.44
C ASP A 324 30.44 0.22 6.48
N LYS A 325 29.76 1.31 6.09
CA LYS A 325 30.34 2.66 6.00
C LYS A 325 29.74 3.63 6.99
N GLN A 326 30.46 4.72 7.25
CA GLN A 326 29.92 5.85 8.00
C GLN A 326 28.83 6.58 7.20
N PHE A 327 27.89 7.22 7.89
CA PHE A 327 26.80 7.98 7.25
C PHE A 327 27.31 9.04 6.26
N SER A 328 28.41 9.71 6.57
CA SER A 328 29.05 10.73 5.72
C SER A 328 29.44 10.21 4.33
N GLU A 329 29.66 8.90 4.20
CA GLU A 329 30.06 8.22 2.96
C GLU A 329 28.85 7.66 2.18
N ASN A 330 27.63 7.87 2.66
CA ASN A 330 26.44 7.32 2.02
C ASN A 330 26.04 8.14 0.78
N ILE A 331 26.61 7.71 -0.35
CA ILE A 331 26.38 8.28 -1.68
C ILE A 331 24.89 8.17 -2.09
N ILE A 332 24.13 7.19 -1.61
CA ILE A 332 22.69 7.08 -1.93
C ILE A 332 21.93 8.26 -1.30
N TYR A 333 22.17 8.64 -0.04
CA TYR A 333 21.52 9.84 0.52
C TYR A 333 21.86 11.09 -0.29
N GLN A 334 23.12 11.29 -0.64
CA GLN A 334 23.52 12.43 -1.46
C GLN A 334 22.80 12.43 -2.83
N LYS A 335 22.65 11.26 -3.45
CA LYS A 335 21.92 11.08 -4.73
C LYS A 335 20.41 11.24 -4.59
N LEU A 336 19.81 10.77 -3.50
CA LEU A 336 18.38 10.94 -3.18
C LEU A 336 18.07 12.43 -2.98
N VAL A 337 18.89 13.13 -2.19
CA VAL A 337 18.73 14.56 -1.91
C VAL A 337 18.95 15.41 -3.17
N SER A 338 19.95 15.07 -3.99
CA SER A 338 20.24 15.80 -5.24
C SER A 338 19.30 15.45 -6.41
N GLY A 339 18.37 14.51 -6.24
CA GLY A 339 17.42 14.09 -7.27
C GLY A 339 18.06 13.32 -8.43
N ARG A 340 19.31 12.86 -8.27
CA ARG A 340 20.08 12.16 -9.30
C ARG A 340 20.39 10.73 -8.86
N LEU A 341 19.39 9.85 -8.89
CA LEU A 341 19.66 8.42 -8.83
C LEU A 341 20.24 7.98 -10.19
N SER A 342 21.48 7.50 -10.15
CA SER A 342 22.09 6.82 -11.30
C SER A 342 21.35 5.51 -11.58
N ALA A 343 21.29 5.07 -12.84
CA ALA A 343 20.69 3.80 -13.25
C ALA A 343 21.15 2.59 -12.39
N ASN A 344 22.37 2.64 -11.86
CA ASN A 344 22.97 1.61 -10.98
C ASN A 344 22.31 1.46 -9.60
N LEU A 345 21.22 2.19 -9.30
CA LEU A 345 20.44 2.08 -8.06
C LEU A 345 18.99 1.61 -8.33
N GLY A 346 18.78 0.87 -9.43
CA GLY A 346 17.53 0.17 -9.78
C GLY A 346 16.82 -0.50 -8.61
N TYR A 347 17.60 -1.30 -7.89
CA TYR A 347 17.16 -2.13 -6.78
C TYR A 347 16.55 -1.35 -5.59
N VAL A 348 16.86 -0.05 -5.42
CA VAL A 348 16.20 0.80 -4.39
C VAL A 348 14.74 1.03 -4.76
N TYR A 349 14.46 1.30 -6.04
CA TYR A 349 13.10 1.46 -6.52
C TYR A 349 12.36 0.13 -6.52
N GLU A 350 13.02 -0.97 -6.90
CA GLU A 350 12.40 -2.30 -6.82
C GLU A 350 11.97 -2.63 -5.37
N ASN A 351 12.80 -2.37 -4.36
CA ASN A 351 12.41 -2.57 -2.96
C ASN A 351 11.23 -1.66 -2.55
N ALA A 352 11.23 -0.39 -2.97
CA ALA A 352 10.15 0.53 -2.65
C ALA A 352 8.82 0.13 -3.33
N VAL A 353 8.88 -0.36 -4.57
CA VAL A 353 7.72 -0.90 -5.29
C VAL A 353 7.24 -2.19 -4.65
N ALA A 354 8.14 -3.11 -4.27
CA ALA A 354 7.79 -4.32 -3.53
C ALA A 354 7.02 -3.98 -2.23
N GLN A 355 7.53 -2.99 -1.47
CA GLN A 355 6.88 -2.52 -0.26
C GLN A 355 5.49 -1.94 -0.56
N ALA A 356 5.37 -1.08 -1.57
CA ALA A 356 4.10 -0.45 -1.93
C ALA A 356 3.05 -1.46 -2.41
N LEU A 357 3.44 -2.44 -3.25
CA LEU A 357 2.56 -3.52 -3.70
C LEU A 357 2.10 -4.40 -2.53
N THR A 358 3.00 -4.71 -1.61
CA THR A 358 2.67 -5.48 -0.40
C THR A 358 1.71 -4.72 0.51
N ALA A 359 1.92 -3.41 0.70
CA ALA A 359 1.08 -2.56 1.55
C ALA A 359 -0.38 -2.48 1.04
N ILE A 360 -0.59 -2.57 -0.27
CA ILE A 360 -1.95 -2.63 -0.86
C ILE A 360 -2.53 -4.05 -0.96
N GLY A 361 -1.85 -5.05 -0.41
CA GLY A 361 -2.36 -6.42 -0.28
C GLY A 361 -1.97 -7.36 -1.41
N PHE A 362 -1.08 -6.96 -2.33
CA PHE A 362 -0.57 -7.89 -3.35
C PHE A 362 0.50 -8.82 -2.78
N LYS A 363 0.43 -10.08 -3.19
CA LYS A 363 1.55 -11.02 -3.07
C LYS A 363 2.54 -10.75 -4.19
N LEU A 364 3.83 -10.84 -3.87
CA LEU A 364 4.90 -10.56 -4.83
C LEU A 364 5.24 -11.82 -5.62
N TYR A 365 5.14 -11.72 -6.94
CA TYR A 365 5.57 -12.74 -7.89
C TYR A 365 6.45 -12.11 -8.96
N TYR A 366 7.41 -12.84 -9.50
CA TYR A 366 8.20 -12.41 -10.66
C TYR A 366 8.37 -13.56 -11.65
N HIS A 367 8.61 -13.24 -12.92
CA HIS A 367 8.70 -14.25 -13.97
C HIS A 367 9.95 -14.07 -14.80
N THR A 368 10.56 -15.18 -15.23
CA THR A 368 11.68 -15.18 -16.16
C THR A 368 11.38 -16.09 -17.34
N PHE A 369 11.73 -15.65 -18.55
CA PHE A 369 11.54 -16.42 -19.77
C PHE A 369 12.74 -16.29 -20.69
N LYS A 370 12.97 -17.28 -21.56
CA LYS A 370 14.13 -17.28 -22.45
C LYS A 370 14.02 -16.17 -23.47
N LYS A 371 15.14 -15.53 -23.78
CA LYS A 371 15.23 -14.62 -24.91
C LYS A 371 15.31 -15.44 -26.20
N GLU A 372 14.49 -15.09 -27.19
CA GLU A 372 14.49 -15.80 -28.48
C GLU A 372 15.89 -15.74 -29.13
N GLY A 373 16.39 -16.91 -29.55
CA GLY A 373 17.72 -17.05 -30.14
C GLY A 373 18.90 -16.96 -29.16
N ASP A 374 18.66 -16.88 -27.85
CA ASP A 374 19.71 -16.71 -26.83
C ASP A 374 19.49 -17.67 -25.65
N GLU A 375 20.17 -18.81 -25.67
CA GLU A 375 20.03 -19.84 -24.64
C GLU A 375 20.68 -19.47 -23.30
N LYS A 376 21.53 -18.43 -23.28
CA LYS A 376 22.31 -18.02 -22.10
C LYS A 376 21.63 -16.89 -21.32
N HIS A 377 20.84 -16.05 -21.99
CA HIS A 377 20.17 -14.92 -21.38
C HIS A 377 18.66 -15.12 -21.30
N SER A 378 18.08 -14.70 -20.17
CA SER A 378 16.64 -14.70 -19.94
C SER A 378 16.16 -13.26 -19.75
N TYR A 379 14.96 -12.97 -20.21
CA TYR A 379 14.21 -11.80 -19.77
C TYR A 379 13.61 -12.05 -18.40
N GLU A 380 13.38 -10.97 -17.67
CA GLU A 380 12.75 -10.97 -16.36
C GLU A 380 11.71 -9.85 -16.32
N ILE A 381 10.54 -10.19 -15.77
CA ILE A 381 9.50 -9.22 -15.38
C ILE A 381 9.59 -9.08 -13.87
N ASP A 382 9.80 -7.85 -13.39
CA ASP A 382 10.10 -7.56 -11.99
C ASP A 382 8.98 -8.01 -11.03
N PHE A 383 7.74 -7.69 -11.38
CA PHE A 383 6.57 -8.11 -10.62
C PHE A 383 5.41 -8.57 -11.51
N MET A 384 4.61 -9.50 -11.01
CA MET A 384 3.42 -10.02 -11.66
C MET A 384 2.27 -10.06 -10.68
N THR A 385 1.11 -9.54 -11.09
CA THR A 385 -0.15 -9.67 -10.33
C THR A 385 -1.25 -10.24 -11.23
N ALA A 386 -2.35 -10.68 -10.63
CA ALA A 386 -3.53 -11.17 -11.34
C ALA A 386 -4.71 -10.21 -11.13
N VAL A 387 -5.42 -9.90 -12.21
CA VAL A 387 -6.61 -9.05 -12.21
C VAL A 387 -7.70 -9.76 -12.99
N GLY A 388 -8.70 -10.27 -12.29
CA GLY A 388 -9.73 -11.13 -12.89
C GLY A 388 -9.12 -12.39 -13.51
N ASP A 389 -9.39 -12.64 -14.79
CA ASP A 389 -8.87 -13.77 -15.56
C ASP A 389 -7.61 -13.43 -16.37
N LYS A 390 -6.90 -12.36 -16.00
CA LYS A 390 -5.72 -11.87 -16.70
C LYS A 390 -4.53 -11.66 -15.75
N VAL A 391 -3.33 -11.70 -16.31
CA VAL A 391 -2.09 -11.34 -15.62
C VAL A 391 -1.69 -9.92 -15.96
N ARG A 392 -1.17 -9.18 -14.99
CA ARG A 392 -0.65 -7.82 -15.17
C ARG A 392 0.86 -7.84 -14.87
N PRO A 393 1.72 -7.73 -15.90
CA PRO A 393 3.14 -7.53 -15.70
C PRO A 393 3.41 -6.10 -15.22
N ILE A 394 4.33 -5.98 -14.27
CA ILE A 394 4.76 -4.71 -13.69
C ILE A 394 6.28 -4.65 -13.79
N GLU A 395 6.78 -3.63 -14.48
CA GLU A 395 8.21 -3.35 -14.65
C GLU A 395 8.60 -2.13 -13.82
N THR A 396 9.73 -2.18 -13.12
CA THR A 396 10.23 -1.07 -12.32
C THR A 396 11.41 -0.40 -13.00
N LYS A 397 11.43 0.94 -13.01
CA LYS A 397 12.55 1.72 -13.56
C LYS A 397 13.02 2.77 -12.55
N SER A 398 14.32 2.80 -12.27
CA SER A 398 14.94 3.85 -11.45
C SER A 398 15.30 5.12 -12.22
N SER A 399 15.24 5.07 -13.56
CA SER A 399 15.64 6.16 -14.44
C SER A 399 14.53 6.54 -15.41
N CYS A 400 14.70 7.68 -16.07
CA CYS A 400 13.81 8.14 -17.13
C CYS A 400 13.97 7.36 -18.45
N ALA A 401 14.65 6.22 -18.47
CA ALA A 401 14.72 5.38 -19.67
C ALA A 401 13.35 4.75 -19.96
N THR A 402 12.88 4.83 -21.22
CA THR A 402 11.61 4.23 -21.67
C THR A 402 11.76 2.80 -22.18
N CYS A 403 12.98 2.32 -22.41
CA CYS A 403 13.22 0.96 -22.92
C CYS A 403 12.88 -0.09 -21.87
N HIS A 404 11.98 -1.01 -22.22
CA HIS A 404 11.55 -2.13 -21.37
C HIS A 404 11.52 -3.43 -22.18
N ARG A 405 12.68 -3.81 -22.75
CA ARG A 405 12.83 -4.98 -23.63
C ARG A 405 12.21 -6.29 -23.09
N SER A 406 12.30 -6.54 -21.79
CA SER A 406 11.67 -7.70 -21.16
C SER A 406 10.14 -7.62 -21.25
N LEU A 407 9.57 -6.46 -20.94
CA LEU A 407 8.13 -6.23 -21.03
C LEU A 407 7.64 -6.33 -22.48
N ASP A 408 8.33 -5.68 -23.42
CA ASP A 408 8.04 -5.77 -24.86
C ASP A 408 8.00 -7.23 -25.34
N ALA A 409 9.02 -8.02 -25.00
CA ALA A 409 9.11 -9.42 -25.37
C ALA A 409 8.05 -10.29 -24.67
N PHE A 410 7.63 -9.91 -23.46
CA PHE A 410 6.57 -10.62 -22.75
C PHE A 410 5.20 -10.37 -23.40
N MET A 411 4.92 -9.13 -23.76
CA MET A 411 3.65 -8.73 -24.40
C MET A 411 3.47 -9.32 -25.80
N SER A 412 4.56 -9.63 -26.52
CA SER A 412 4.49 -10.31 -27.82
C SER A 412 4.23 -11.82 -27.71
N GLY A 413 4.29 -12.38 -26.49
CA GLY A 413 4.05 -13.80 -26.22
C GLY A 413 2.63 -14.26 -26.57
N LYS A 414 2.52 -15.31 -27.39
CA LYS A 414 1.22 -15.84 -27.81
C LYS A 414 0.48 -16.57 -26.67
N GLY A 415 -0.83 -16.33 -26.56
CA GLY A 415 -1.71 -17.05 -25.65
C GLY A 415 -1.80 -16.49 -24.23
N LEU A 416 -1.13 -15.35 -23.95
CA LEU A 416 -1.22 -14.68 -22.66
C LEU A 416 -2.42 -13.74 -22.63
N LYS A 417 -3.26 -13.88 -21.60
CA LYS A 417 -4.31 -12.92 -21.27
C LYS A 417 -3.71 -11.83 -20.40
N ILE A 418 -3.26 -10.74 -21.03
CA ILE A 418 -2.58 -9.65 -20.35
C ILE A 418 -3.59 -8.54 -20.04
N GLU A 419 -3.67 -8.16 -18.78
CA GLU A 419 -4.30 -6.90 -18.34
C GLU A 419 -3.30 -5.76 -18.55
N THR A 420 -3.80 -4.51 -18.64
CA THR A 420 -3.01 -3.30 -18.86
C THR A 420 -1.64 -3.36 -18.14
N PRO A 421 -0.54 -3.52 -18.89
CA PRO A 421 0.83 -3.56 -18.35
C PRO A 421 1.18 -2.26 -17.65
N VAL A 422 2.01 -2.32 -16.62
CA VAL A 422 2.39 -1.15 -15.83
C VAL A 422 3.91 -0.99 -15.80
N VAL A 423 4.39 0.21 -16.08
CA VAL A 423 5.78 0.60 -15.85
C VAL A 423 5.81 1.61 -14.72
N ILE A 424 6.36 1.22 -13.58
CA ILE A 424 6.46 2.09 -12.40
C ILE A 424 7.82 2.79 -12.43
N SER A 425 7.82 4.12 -12.40
CA SER A 425 9.06 4.91 -12.52
C SER A 425 8.98 6.31 -11.89
N PRO A 426 10.09 7.06 -11.84
CA PRO A 426 10.09 8.49 -11.52
C PRO A 426 9.36 9.39 -12.51
N LYS A 427 8.93 8.90 -13.67
CA LYS A 427 8.28 9.73 -14.68
C LYS A 427 6.87 10.11 -14.28
N ASN A 428 6.36 11.13 -14.96
CA ASN A 428 4.99 11.55 -14.85
C ASN A 428 4.05 10.51 -15.49
N LEU A 429 2.78 10.55 -15.07
CA LEU A 429 1.74 9.64 -15.52
C LEU A 429 1.52 9.77 -17.02
N SER A 430 1.50 8.64 -17.71
CA SER A 430 1.14 8.60 -19.13
C SER A 430 0.62 7.21 -19.51
N TYR A 431 -0.13 7.16 -20.60
CA TYR A 431 -0.62 5.93 -21.20
C TYR A 431 -0.25 5.92 -22.67
N VAL A 432 0.65 5.02 -23.07
CA VAL A 432 1.22 4.97 -24.42
C VAL A 432 1.29 3.51 -24.84
N ASP A 433 0.83 3.22 -26.07
CA ASP A 433 0.88 1.89 -26.69
C ASP A 433 0.28 0.76 -25.82
N GLY A 434 -0.78 1.08 -25.07
CA GLY A 434 -1.45 0.12 -24.20
C GLY A 434 -0.81 -0.05 -22.81
N ILE A 435 0.30 0.64 -22.54
CA ILE A 435 1.09 0.54 -21.29
C ILE A 435 0.80 1.75 -20.40
N LEU A 436 0.54 1.49 -19.11
CA LEU A 436 0.40 2.53 -18.09
C LEU A 436 1.77 2.83 -17.46
N TYR A 437 2.30 4.01 -17.76
CA TYR A 437 3.49 4.54 -17.09
C TYR A 437 3.06 5.27 -15.83
N LEU A 438 3.24 4.62 -14.69
CA LEU A 438 2.76 5.08 -13.39
C LEU A 438 3.91 5.74 -12.61
N PRO A 439 3.74 6.97 -12.10
CA PRO A 439 4.68 7.53 -11.15
C PRO A 439 4.73 6.66 -9.89
N VAL A 440 5.93 6.42 -9.37
CA VAL A 440 6.13 5.52 -8.21
C VAL A 440 5.28 5.87 -6.98
N TYR A 441 5.03 7.16 -6.73
CA TYR A 441 4.20 7.63 -5.61
C TYR A 441 2.70 7.32 -5.79
N MET A 442 2.27 6.86 -6.96
CA MET A 442 0.89 6.45 -7.26
C MET A 442 0.69 4.93 -7.23
N THR A 443 1.73 4.14 -6.88
CA THR A 443 1.65 2.67 -6.88
C THR A 443 0.45 2.15 -6.08
N GLN A 444 0.05 2.87 -5.02
CA GLN A 444 -1.09 2.49 -4.19
C GLN A 444 -2.44 2.42 -4.93
N PHE A 445 -2.61 3.17 -6.01
CA PHE A 445 -3.87 3.18 -6.77
C PHE A 445 -4.09 1.91 -7.60
N LEU A 446 -3.12 0.98 -7.61
CA LEU A 446 -3.25 -0.31 -8.29
C LEU A 446 -4.16 -1.31 -7.56
N ASP A 447 -4.58 -1.03 -6.34
CA ASP A 447 -5.35 -1.93 -5.48
C ASP A 447 -6.82 -2.12 -5.92
N GLY A 448 -7.25 -1.38 -6.94
CA GLY A 448 -8.59 -1.46 -7.51
C GLY A 448 -9.67 -0.76 -6.67
N LYS A 449 -9.30 -0.05 -5.61
CA LYS A 449 -10.24 0.77 -4.84
C LYS A 449 -10.52 2.09 -5.55
N ASP A 450 -11.72 2.61 -5.28
CA ASP A 450 -12.09 3.96 -5.66
C ASP A 450 -11.62 4.94 -4.57
N TYR A 451 -10.64 5.78 -4.94
CA TYR A 451 -10.15 6.87 -4.09
C TYR A 451 -10.83 8.20 -4.44
N GLY A 452 -11.83 8.17 -5.32
CA GLY A 452 -12.82 9.21 -5.51
C GLY A 452 -13.62 9.39 -4.23
N SER A 453 -12.97 10.03 -3.26
CA SER A 453 -13.50 10.71 -2.09
C SER A 453 -14.96 10.41 -1.72
N LYS A 454 -15.16 9.83 -0.54
CA LYS A 454 -16.46 9.91 0.14
C LYS A 454 -16.87 11.34 0.51
N ASP A 455 -15.96 12.32 0.39
CA ASP A 455 -16.16 13.73 0.79
C ASP A 455 -15.59 14.80 -0.18
N ALA A 456 -15.22 14.48 -1.44
CA ALA A 456 -14.99 15.57 -2.40
C ALA A 456 -16.36 16.01 -2.85
N ASP A 457 -16.66 17.23 -2.42
CA ASP A 457 -17.65 18.14 -2.95
C ASP A 457 -18.22 17.67 -4.30
N ASP A 458 -19.56 17.57 -4.35
CA ASP A 458 -20.39 17.18 -5.51
C ASP A 458 -20.27 18.20 -6.69
N SER A 459 -19.11 18.85 -6.82
CA SER A 459 -18.78 19.97 -7.68
C SER A 459 -17.76 19.60 -8.77
N PHE A 460 -17.62 18.33 -9.16
CA PHE A 460 -16.92 18.07 -10.42
C PHE A 460 -17.77 18.64 -11.55
N VAL A 461 -17.35 19.82 -11.98
CA VAL A 461 -17.88 20.57 -13.10
C VAL A 461 -16.90 20.40 -14.25
N GLU A 462 -17.33 19.69 -15.28
CA GLU A 462 -16.65 19.78 -16.58
C GLU A 462 -17.29 20.96 -17.31
N ASP A 463 -16.61 22.11 -17.27
CA ASP A 463 -16.98 23.27 -18.06
C ASP A 463 -16.54 23.04 -19.50
N PHE A 464 -17.47 23.22 -20.44
CA PHE A 464 -17.15 23.29 -21.85
C PHE A 464 -17.62 24.62 -22.42
N ASP A 465 -16.80 25.15 -23.33
CA ASP A 465 -17.06 26.39 -24.00
C ASP A 465 -16.76 26.22 -25.50
N HIS A 466 -17.60 26.79 -26.35
CA HIS A 466 -17.33 26.77 -27.79
C HIS A 466 -16.42 27.96 -28.13
N ASP A 467 -15.27 27.72 -28.76
CA ASP A 467 -14.25 28.77 -28.97
C ASP A 467 -14.74 29.96 -29.83
N ASP A 468 -15.79 29.75 -30.65
CA ASP A 468 -16.33 30.74 -31.58
C ASP A 468 -17.86 30.87 -31.56
N TRP A 469 -18.36 32.02 -32.02
CA TRP A 469 -19.79 32.26 -32.24
C TRP A 469 -20.30 31.49 -33.46
N ILE A 470 -21.36 30.71 -33.28
CA ILE A 470 -21.99 29.88 -34.32
C ILE A 470 -23.05 30.70 -35.06
N PRO A 471 -22.92 30.96 -36.37
CA PRO A 471 -23.98 31.60 -37.15
C PRO A 471 -25.21 30.72 -37.26
N VAL A 472 -26.37 31.34 -37.09
CA VAL A 472 -27.71 30.76 -37.29
C VAL A 472 -28.49 31.62 -38.27
N ASP A 473 -29.58 31.08 -38.79
CA ASP A 473 -30.43 31.73 -39.78
C ASP A 473 -30.97 33.08 -39.28
N ASP A 474 -31.41 33.93 -40.23
CA ASP A 474 -31.97 35.27 -39.98
C ASP A 474 -31.05 36.30 -39.30
N GLY A 475 -29.73 36.07 -39.37
CA GLY A 475 -28.73 37.06 -38.97
C GLY A 475 -28.43 37.08 -37.46
N TYR A 476 -28.67 35.97 -36.77
CA TYR A 476 -28.27 35.76 -35.38
C TYR A 476 -26.98 34.92 -35.29
N ILE A 477 -26.30 35.02 -34.15
CA ILE A 477 -25.14 34.21 -33.79
C ILE A 477 -25.29 33.73 -32.34
N LEU A 478 -24.90 32.48 -32.10
CA LEU A 478 -25.00 31.79 -30.82
C LEU A 478 -23.62 31.56 -30.20
N TYR A 479 -23.56 31.56 -28.88
CA TYR A 479 -22.41 31.09 -28.13
C TYR A 479 -22.92 30.16 -27.03
N ILE A 480 -22.34 28.97 -26.93
CA ILE A 480 -22.83 27.92 -26.05
C ILE A 480 -21.78 27.64 -25.00
N LYS A 481 -22.18 27.77 -23.74
CA LYS A 481 -21.37 27.42 -22.59
C LYS A 481 -22.13 26.45 -21.70
N GLY A 482 -21.49 25.40 -21.22
CA GLY A 482 -22.16 24.44 -20.37
C GLY A 482 -21.27 23.87 -19.28
N SER A 483 -21.93 23.31 -18.27
CA SER A 483 -21.31 22.65 -17.12
C SER A 483 -21.95 21.28 -16.90
N VAL A 484 -21.15 20.22 -16.95
CA VAL A 484 -21.61 18.85 -16.69
C VAL A 484 -21.27 18.45 -15.26
N HIS A 485 -22.29 18.01 -14.52
CA HIS A 485 -22.17 17.57 -13.14
C HIS A 485 -22.49 16.06 -13.05
N ARG A 486 -21.66 15.27 -12.34
CA ARG A 486 -21.83 13.80 -12.22
C ARG A 486 -23.18 13.36 -11.63
N LYS A 487 -23.86 14.20 -10.83
CA LYS A 487 -25.15 13.87 -10.16
C LYS A 487 -26.27 14.90 -10.34
N LYS A 488 -26.04 16.02 -11.04
CA LYS A 488 -27.07 17.05 -11.32
C LYS A 488 -27.40 17.06 -12.82
N LYS A 489 -28.57 17.57 -13.18
CA LYS A 489 -28.91 17.79 -14.60
C LYS A 489 -27.87 18.74 -15.21
N PRO A 490 -27.31 18.43 -16.39
CA PRO A 490 -26.37 19.34 -17.06
C PRO A 490 -27.06 20.68 -17.32
N VAL A 491 -26.32 21.78 -17.10
CA VAL A 491 -26.81 23.13 -17.34
C VAL A 491 -26.04 23.72 -18.51
N VAL A 492 -26.75 24.18 -19.53
CA VAL A 492 -26.18 24.75 -20.75
C VAL A 492 -26.78 26.15 -20.94
N SER A 493 -25.96 27.19 -20.83
CA SER A 493 -26.36 28.56 -21.14
C SER A 493 -26.07 28.86 -22.60
N ILE A 494 -27.06 29.40 -23.31
CA ILE A 494 -26.94 29.79 -24.71
C ILE A 494 -27.06 31.31 -24.77
N TYR A 495 -26.00 31.96 -25.25
CA TYR A 495 -25.99 33.39 -25.49
C TYR A 495 -26.34 33.66 -26.95
N VAL A 496 -27.26 34.60 -27.19
CA VAL A 496 -27.71 34.94 -28.53
C VAL A 496 -27.52 36.43 -28.78
N ARG A 497 -27.03 36.78 -29.97
CA ARG A 497 -27.00 38.16 -30.43
C ARG A 497 -27.29 38.27 -31.92
N ARG A 498 -27.91 39.37 -32.32
CA ARG A 498 -28.08 39.74 -33.73
C ARG A 498 -26.76 40.28 -34.27
N LYS A 499 -26.41 39.98 -35.53
CA LYS A 499 -25.21 40.51 -36.20
C LYS A 499 -25.23 42.04 -36.14
N GLY A 500 -24.37 42.63 -35.29
CA GLY A 500 -24.28 44.08 -35.08
C GLY A 500 -25.13 44.67 -33.94
N GLY A 501 -25.81 43.84 -33.14
CA GLY A 501 -26.59 44.24 -31.95
C GLY A 501 -25.99 43.81 -30.62
N GLY A 502 -26.64 44.17 -29.50
CA GLY A 502 -26.25 43.79 -28.13
C GLY A 502 -26.50 42.31 -27.79
N THR A 503 -25.86 41.82 -26.73
CA THR A 503 -25.94 40.42 -26.27
C THR A 503 -27.10 40.21 -25.31
N ASN A 504 -27.97 39.24 -25.59
CA ASN A 504 -29.00 38.76 -24.65
C ASN A 504 -28.66 37.34 -24.18
N GLN A 505 -28.73 37.08 -22.88
CA GLN A 505 -28.53 35.75 -22.28
C GLN A 505 -29.86 35.01 -22.21
N ILE A 506 -29.89 33.76 -22.66
CA ILE A 506 -31.03 32.86 -22.51
C ILE A 506 -30.55 31.63 -21.75
N ASP A 507 -31.01 31.46 -20.52
CA ASP A 507 -30.69 30.27 -19.74
C ASP A 507 -31.67 29.15 -20.08
N ALA A 508 -31.17 28.05 -20.63
CA ALA A 508 -31.94 26.86 -20.97
C ALA A 508 -31.44 25.65 -20.16
N SER A 509 -32.35 24.74 -19.80
CA SER A 509 -31.99 23.46 -19.17
C SER A 509 -32.22 22.36 -20.20
N ILE A 510 -31.14 21.78 -20.73
CA ILE A 510 -31.22 20.70 -21.72
C ILE A 510 -30.98 19.37 -21.00
N GLU A 511 -31.90 18.41 -21.17
CA GLU A 511 -31.78 17.07 -20.59
C GLU A 511 -30.94 16.19 -21.53
N VAL A 512 -29.74 15.79 -21.08
CA VAL A 512 -28.82 14.96 -21.87
C VAL A 512 -28.64 13.62 -21.16
N ASP A 513 -28.93 12.51 -21.84
CA ASP A 513 -28.78 11.14 -21.31
C ASP A 513 -27.28 10.79 -21.18
N PRO A 514 -26.77 10.56 -19.96
CA PRO A 514 -25.34 10.31 -19.71
C PRO A 514 -24.81 8.99 -20.30
N ARG A 515 -25.68 8.12 -20.87
CA ARG A 515 -25.27 6.84 -21.47
C ARG A 515 -25.01 6.86 -22.96
N ARG A 516 -25.21 8.00 -23.64
CA ARG A 516 -24.91 8.14 -25.08
C ARG A 516 -23.67 9.01 -25.27
N ASN A 517 -22.61 8.42 -25.86
CA ASN A 517 -21.43 9.15 -26.31
C ASN A 517 -21.86 10.31 -27.23
N ILE A 518 -21.63 11.55 -26.80
CA ILE A 518 -21.76 12.71 -27.67
C ILE A 518 -20.50 12.73 -28.54
N LYS A 519 -20.60 12.13 -29.72
CA LYS A 519 -19.70 12.46 -30.83
C LYS A 519 -20.23 13.74 -31.45
N ILE A 520 -19.51 14.85 -31.34
CA ILE A 520 -19.65 15.96 -32.28
C ILE A 520 -18.89 15.54 -33.54
N SER A 521 -19.50 14.64 -34.30
CA SER A 521 -19.22 14.48 -35.72
C SER A 521 -20.26 15.29 -36.48
N ASN A 522 -19.89 15.88 -37.62
CA ASN A 522 -20.80 16.49 -38.61
C ASN A 522 -21.78 15.44 -39.17
N ASP A 523 -22.67 14.95 -38.32
CA ASP A 523 -23.71 14.00 -38.66
C ASP A 523 -25.02 14.57 -38.12
N GLU A 524 -25.78 15.13 -39.05
CA GLU A 524 -27.11 15.69 -38.87
C GLU A 524 -28.01 14.62 -38.25
N ARG A 525 -28.33 14.70 -36.94
CA ARG A 525 -29.60 14.24 -36.31
C ARG A 525 -29.53 14.27 -34.78
N SER A 526 -29.66 15.46 -34.21
CA SER A 526 -30.33 15.66 -32.92
C SER A 526 -30.85 17.10 -32.90
N ASN A 527 -32.05 17.34 -33.41
CA ASN A 527 -32.59 18.69 -33.46
C ASN A 527 -33.00 19.14 -32.05
N CYS A 528 -32.33 20.16 -31.52
CA CYS A 528 -32.76 20.89 -30.33
C CYS A 528 -33.28 22.26 -30.81
N THR A 529 -34.56 22.56 -30.59
CA THR A 529 -35.19 23.82 -31.03
C THR A 529 -35.13 24.82 -29.88
N VAL A 530 -34.50 25.98 -30.09
CA VAL A 530 -34.39 27.06 -29.10
C VAL A 530 -35.24 28.23 -29.56
N ARG A 531 -36.40 28.44 -28.93
CA ARG A 531 -37.29 29.57 -29.26
C ARG A 531 -36.88 30.83 -28.52
N ILE A 532 -36.70 31.91 -29.25
CA ILE A 532 -36.36 33.23 -28.70
C ILE A 532 -37.61 34.11 -28.81
N SER A 533 -38.14 34.58 -27.68
CA SER A 533 -39.23 35.56 -27.65
C SER A 533 -38.67 36.96 -27.43
N GLU A 534 -38.62 37.78 -28.46
CA GLU A 534 -38.48 39.23 -28.29
C GLU A 534 -39.86 39.78 -27.87
N GLY A 535 -39.88 40.73 -26.92
CA GLY A 535 -41.06 41.14 -26.13
C GLY A 535 -42.33 41.60 -26.85
N ASP A 536 -42.37 41.56 -28.19
CA ASP A 536 -43.51 41.92 -29.04
C ASP A 536 -44.01 40.74 -29.91
N GLY A 537 -43.97 39.52 -29.39
CA GLY A 537 -44.81 38.41 -29.88
C GLY A 537 -44.46 37.79 -31.24
N HIS A 538 -43.32 38.13 -31.83
CA HIS A 538 -42.77 37.38 -32.97
C HIS A 538 -41.83 36.27 -32.47
N VAL A 539 -42.16 35.04 -32.86
CA VAL A 539 -41.37 33.83 -32.61
C VAL A 539 -40.79 33.37 -33.94
N SER A 540 -39.46 33.32 -34.05
CA SER A 540 -38.76 32.55 -35.09
C SER A 540 -38.27 31.24 -34.46
N ASP A 541 -38.55 30.11 -35.12
CA ASP A 541 -38.19 28.76 -34.67
C ASP A 541 -36.72 28.41 -34.92
#